data_AF-A0A5C5UY59-F1
#
_entry.id   AF-A0A5C5UY59-F1
#
_cell.length_a   1.000
_cell.length_b   1.000
_cell.length_c   1.000
_cell.angle_alpha   90.00
_cell.angle_beta   90.00
_cell.angle_gamma   90.00
#
_symmetry.space_group_name_H-M   'P 1'
#
loop_
_entity.id
_entity.type
_entity.pdbx_description
1 polymer ?
#
loop_
_entity_poly.entity_id
_entity_poly.type
_entity_poly.pdbx_seq_one_letter_code
_entity_poly.pdbx_strand_id
1 'polypeptide(L)'
;MRSLAPPSTRFVAALLAACGILSAEHLLAADGEAAADKKADAPKSMPMLRVQTAAPVVKAAAEASEGEACEGEACEDGACETDAALADAAAGVVGGDGKVAVHPTHHQTKIISVNGEGLAKADLKSFCLAPDGKILAACDGDSGEVRVFSPAGDYEDTWKLSVKPDAINVGSDGQVYVAGGGKLLRLDSQGLVTHEAASPHLEDTAAKRAEIREQLIARQKQSVEAYAKMSERYDDRLAKLQDKRTKLKDDGEEVPASLDLQINNAERMVEQWKSIVDQLGGGNLTEEQLEQKVNDSLRSASAVASISESGGDVFIATREAAGYGFCVWKLDHEFTSGEVIVKGLSGCCGQMDVQCCENGIYVAENSRHRVYHLDAAGEELGQWGHGARDGLEGFGSCCNPMNVAFGPDRTVYTAESGTGRIKRYSPEGELLELVGKVDIVPGCKKVSIAVDKSGDRVYMLDITRHHIVMMERVPEGDEAEYTEYRTVKADADEAAAAVGVDAVLTY
;
A
#
# COMPACT_ATOMS: atom_id res chain seq x y z
N MET A 1 -30.84 15.18 48.62
CA MET A 1 -31.59 14.05 49.20
C MET A 1 -31.21 12.78 48.44
N ARG A 2 -30.70 11.80 49.21
CA ARG A 2 -30.56 10.36 48.92
C ARG A 2 -29.68 9.90 47.74
N SER A 3 -28.48 9.49 48.12
CA SER A 3 -27.62 8.46 47.50
C SER A 3 -28.37 7.13 47.36
N LEU A 4 -28.17 6.45 46.23
CA LEU A 4 -28.57 5.06 45.98
C LEU A 4 -27.30 4.22 45.79
N ALA A 5 -27.13 3.23 46.67
CA ALA A 5 -26.11 2.19 46.57
C ALA A 5 -26.53 1.09 45.57
N PRO A 6 -25.60 0.34 44.98
CA PRO A 6 -25.94 -0.77 44.09
C PRO A 6 -26.44 -2.00 44.87
N PRO A 7 -27.31 -2.85 44.26
CA PRO A 7 -27.91 -3.98 44.95
C PRO A 7 -26.94 -5.15 45.15
N SER A 8 -27.12 -5.86 46.26
CA SER A 8 -26.30 -6.99 46.69
C SER A 8 -26.38 -8.21 45.76
N THR A 9 -25.29 -8.97 45.71
CA THR A 9 -25.03 -10.21 44.94
C THR A 9 -26.08 -11.33 45.06
N ARG A 10 -27.01 -11.24 46.01
CA ARG A 10 -28.11 -12.20 46.18
C ARG A 10 -29.30 -11.98 45.23
N PHE A 11 -29.42 -10.83 44.58
CA PHE A 11 -30.52 -10.55 43.65
C PHE A 11 -30.24 -11.04 42.21
N VAL A 12 -28.96 -11.17 41.83
CA VAL A 12 -28.55 -11.66 40.50
C VAL A 12 -28.65 -13.19 40.40
N ALA A 13 -28.45 -13.90 41.51
CA ALA A 13 -28.59 -15.36 41.56
C ALA A 13 -30.05 -15.85 41.40
N ALA A 14 -31.05 -15.02 41.77
CA ALA A 14 -32.46 -15.37 41.61
C ALA A 14 -32.99 -15.15 40.18
N LEU A 15 -32.32 -14.33 39.36
CA LEU A 15 -32.71 -14.10 37.97
C LEU A 15 -32.14 -15.15 37.01
N LEU A 16 -31.00 -15.76 37.36
CA LEU A 16 -30.33 -16.77 36.53
C LEU A 16 -30.95 -18.18 36.68
N ALA A 17 -31.75 -18.44 37.71
CA ALA A 17 -32.49 -19.69 37.87
C ALA A 17 -33.80 -19.77 37.04
N ALA A 18 -34.25 -18.66 36.44
CA ALA A 18 -35.45 -18.61 35.59
C ALA A 18 -35.17 -18.86 34.09
N CYS A 19 -33.89 -18.92 33.68
CA CYS A 19 -33.50 -19.08 32.26
C CYS A 19 -32.84 -20.43 31.90
N GLY A 20 -32.91 -21.45 32.78
CA GLY A 20 -32.66 -22.84 32.37
C GLY A 20 -31.24 -23.20 31.94
N ILE A 21 -30.21 -22.54 32.49
CA ILE A 21 -28.79 -22.83 32.19
C ILE A 21 -28.10 -23.24 33.50
N LEU A 22 -28.21 -24.53 33.86
CA LEU A 22 -27.22 -25.38 34.56
C LEU A 22 -27.90 -26.56 35.28
N SER A 23 -27.43 -27.77 35.00
CA SER A 23 -27.77 -29.01 35.72
C SER A 23 -27.04 -29.07 37.06
N ALA A 24 -27.78 -29.47 38.09
CA ALA A 24 -27.30 -29.64 39.45
C ALA A 24 -26.34 -30.84 39.56
N GLU A 25 -25.08 -30.60 39.91
CA GLU A 25 -24.28 -31.53 40.70
C GLU A 25 -23.14 -30.78 41.40
N HIS A 26 -23.11 -30.94 42.73
CA HIS A 26 -22.04 -30.58 43.68
C HIS A 26 -21.82 -29.10 44.03
N LEU A 27 -22.74 -28.59 44.87
CA LEU A 27 -22.36 -27.84 46.07
C LEU A 27 -21.67 -28.79 47.08
N LEU A 28 -20.49 -28.43 47.60
CA LEU A 28 -20.10 -28.47 49.04
C LEU A 28 -18.57 -28.31 49.26
N ALA A 29 -18.23 -27.72 50.41
CA ALA A 29 -16.92 -27.44 51.03
C ALA A 29 -16.26 -26.12 50.59
N ALA A 30 -16.40 -24.99 51.30
CA ALA A 30 -16.06 -24.61 52.69
C ALA A 30 -14.60 -24.14 52.86
N ASP A 31 -14.49 -22.85 53.21
CA ASP A 31 -13.55 -22.15 54.11
C ASP A 31 -12.04 -22.47 54.11
N GLY A 32 -11.23 -21.41 53.97
CA GLY A 32 -9.81 -21.42 54.33
C GLY A 32 -9.09 -20.11 54.02
N GLU A 33 -8.85 -19.29 55.05
CA GLU A 33 -8.09 -18.04 55.04
C GLU A 33 -6.60 -18.18 54.71
N ALA A 34 -6.03 -17.01 54.37
CA ALA A 34 -4.64 -16.63 54.17
C ALA A 34 -3.55 -17.31 55.05
N ALA A 35 -2.35 -17.47 54.47
CA ALA A 35 -1.12 -16.81 54.92
C ALA A 35 0.09 -17.21 54.07
N ALA A 36 0.98 -16.24 53.87
CA ALA A 36 2.29 -16.37 53.25
C ALA A 36 3.24 -17.25 54.07
N ASP A 37 4.18 -17.93 53.40
CA ASP A 37 5.57 -17.88 53.86
C ASP A 37 6.61 -18.15 52.76
N LYS A 38 7.75 -17.51 52.96
CA LYS A 38 8.94 -17.44 52.10
C LYS A 38 9.70 -18.77 52.10
N LYS A 39 10.35 -19.08 50.97
CA LYS A 39 11.78 -19.49 50.99
C LYS A 39 12.44 -19.38 49.62
N ALA A 40 13.61 -18.76 49.65
CA ALA A 40 14.57 -18.63 48.58
C ALA A 40 15.28 -19.96 48.31
N ASP A 41 15.62 -20.21 47.04
CA ASP A 41 16.94 -20.70 46.63
C ASP A 41 17.15 -20.46 45.13
N ALA A 42 18.34 -19.98 44.79
CA ALA A 42 18.88 -19.76 43.45
C ALA A 42 20.36 -20.24 43.49
N PRO A 43 21.14 -20.25 42.39
CA PRO A 43 20.85 -20.47 40.97
C PRO A 43 21.84 -21.48 40.32
N LYS A 44 21.45 -22.14 39.21
CA LYS A 44 22.34 -22.71 38.15
C LYS A 44 21.49 -22.83 36.88
N SER A 45 21.85 -22.51 35.64
CA SER A 45 23.09 -22.16 34.97
C SER A 45 22.72 -21.58 33.58
N MET A 46 23.33 -20.46 33.16
CA MET A 46 23.21 -19.90 31.81
C MET A 46 24.08 -20.67 30.80
N PRO A 47 23.68 -20.82 29.52
CA PRO A 47 24.60 -21.08 28.44
C PRO A 47 25.12 -19.77 27.83
N MET A 48 26.41 -19.77 27.52
CA MET A 48 27.22 -18.63 27.09
C MET A 48 26.86 -18.13 25.69
N LEU A 49 26.64 -16.82 25.56
CA LEU A 49 26.65 -16.09 24.30
C LEU A 49 28.11 -15.80 23.93
N ARG A 50 28.56 -16.30 22.77
CA ARG A 50 29.92 -16.09 22.27
C ARG A 50 29.97 -14.74 21.54
N VAL A 51 30.54 -13.74 22.20
CA VAL A 51 30.89 -12.45 21.60
C VAL A 51 32.08 -12.66 20.65
N GLN A 52 31.89 -12.44 19.36
CA GLN A 52 32.98 -12.17 18.43
C GLN A 52 33.01 -10.66 18.17
N THR A 53 34.17 -10.08 18.40
CA THR A 53 34.50 -8.66 18.30
C THR A 53 34.56 -8.19 16.85
N ALA A 54 34.04 -6.98 16.62
CA ALA A 54 34.11 -6.23 15.37
C ALA A 54 35.55 -5.99 14.88
N ALA A 55 35.75 -6.08 13.57
CA ALA A 55 36.90 -5.53 12.86
C ALA A 55 36.45 -4.31 12.02
N PRO A 56 37.30 -3.27 11.86
CA PRO A 56 36.87 -1.97 11.38
C PRO A 56 36.71 -1.89 9.85
N VAL A 57 35.72 -1.08 9.45
CA VAL A 57 35.44 -0.65 8.08
C VAL A 57 36.59 0.22 7.55
N VAL A 58 37.23 -0.23 6.48
CA VAL A 58 38.20 0.58 5.72
C VAL A 58 37.51 1.09 4.46
N LYS A 59 37.38 2.42 4.36
CA LYS A 59 37.02 3.14 3.12
C LYS A 59 38.08 2.87 2.05
N ALA A 60 37.65 2.45 0.87
CA ALA A 60 38.47 2.54 -0.34
C ALA A 60 37.66 3.24 -1.44
N ALA A 61 38.09 4.46 -1.74
CA ALA A 61 37.78 5.15 -2.99
C ALA A 61 38.55 4.47 -4.12
N ALA A 62 37.93 4.30 -5.29
CA ALA A 62 38.59 3.83 -6.50
C ALA A 62 38.57 4.95 -7.55
N GLU A 63 39.68 5.69 -7.63
CA GLU A 63 40.13 6.34 -8.85
C GLU A 63 40.99 5.35 -9.65
N ALA A 64 40.93 5.47 -10.97
CA ALA A 64 41.60 4.61 -11.93
C ALA A 64 43.11 4.94 -12.06
N SER A 65 43.94 3.91 -12.25
CA SER A 65 45.17 4.00 -13.05
C SER A 65 45.70 2.61 -13.43
N GLU A 66 45.77 2.38 -14.74
CA GLU A 66 46.84 1.80 -15.56
C GLU A 66 47.64 0.58 -15.06
N GLY A 67 47.81 -0.36 -16.00
CA GLY A 67 48.33 -1.69 -15.76
C GLY A 67 49.85 -1.79 -15.72
N GLU A 68 50.30 -2.95 -15.23
CA GLU A 68 51.62 -3.46 -15.53
C GLU A 68 51.56 -4.98 -15.66
N ALA A 69 52.22 -5.46 -16.69
CA ALA A 69 52.20 -6.83 -17.18
C ALA A 69 52.97 -7.79 -16.26
N CYS A 70 52.53 -9.05 -16.21
CA CYS A 70 53.35 -10.15 -15.73
C CYS A 70 53.56 -11.12 -16.89
N GLU A 71 54.82 -11.25 -17.30
CA GLU A 71 55.33 -12.16 -18.31
C GLU A 71 55.45 -13.59 -17.75
N GLY A 72 55.19 -14.57 -18.65
CA GLY A 72 55.44 -16.01 -18.63
C GLY A 72 56.07 -16.70 -17.41
N GLU A 73 55.46 -17.80 -16.93
CA GLU A 73 55.67 -19.15 -17.48
C GLU A 73 54.70 -20.16 -16.83
N ALA A 74 54.41 -21.22 -17.57
CA ALA A 74 53.29 -22.14 -17.42
C ALA A 74 53.29 -23.00 -16.14
N CYS A 75 52.09 -23.26 -15.61
CA CYS A 75 51.76 -24.49 -14.90
C CYS A 75 50.44 -25.05 -15.44
N GLU A 76 50.52 -26.28 -15.88
CA GLU A 76 49.50 -27.12 -16.50
C GLU A 76 48.48 -27.62 -15.46
N ASP A 77 47.27 -27.90 -15.94
CA ASP A 77 46.25 -28.80 -15.38
C ASP A 77 45.76 -28.57 -13.94
N GLY A 78 44.67 -27.80 -13.83
CA GLY A 78 43.84 -27.72 -12.64
C GLY A 78 42.77 -26.65 -12.76
N ALA A 79 41.70 -26.94 -13.51
CA ALA A 79 40.52 -26.09 -13.56
C ALA A 79 40.01 -25.81 -12.14
N CYS A 80 40.10 -24.55 -11.69
CA CYS A 80 39.28 -24.07 -10.60
C CYS A 80 37.88 -23.81 -11.16
N GLU A 81 37.00 -24.78 -11.01
CA GLU A 81 35.58 -24.55 -11.23
C GLU A 81 35.04 -23.76 -10.03
N THR A 82 34.90 -22.45 -10.24
CA THR A 82 33.90 -21.64 -9.55
C THR A 82 32.54 -21.97 -10.15
N ASP A 83 31.75 -22.81 -9.49
CA ASP A 83 30.36 -23.02 -9.87
C ASP A 83 29.52 -21.81 -9.49
N ALA A 84 29.42 -20.90 -10.45
CA ALA A 84 28.32 -19.96 -10.60
C ALA A 84 27.08 -20.75 -11.04
N ALA A 85 26.25 -21.18 -10.09
CA ALA A 85 24.94 -21.75 -10.37
C ALA A 85 23.84 -20.71 -10.07
N LEU A 86 23.73 -19.68 -10.92
CA LEU A 86 22.57 -18.80 -11.04
C LEU A 86 22.51 -18.27 -12.47
N ALA A 87 22.01 -19.09 -13.39
CA ALA A 87 21.38 -18.68 -14.64
C ALA A 87 20.98 -19.92 -15.45
N ASP A 88 19.89 -20.60 -15.06
CA ASP A 88 19.08 -21.26 -16.09
C ASP A 88 17.65 -21.51 -15.60
N ALA A 89 16.72 -20.69 -16.08
CA ALA A 89 15.29 -20.99 -16.23
C ALA A 89 14.56 -19.78 -16.84
N ALA A 90 14.87 -19.44 -18.09
CA ALA A 90 13.97 -18.65 -18.95
C ALA A 90 14.38 -18.72 -20.43
N ALA A 91 14.40 -19.93 -21.01
CA ALA A 91 14.44 -20.08 -22.46
C ALA A 91 13.04 -19.77 -23.04
N GLY A 92 12.69 -18.49 -23.09
CA GLY A 92 11.47 -18.02 -23.76
C GLY A 92 11.66 -18.04 -25.28
N VAL A 93 10.69 -18.61 -26.01
CA VAL A 93 10.66 -18.60 -27.47
C VAL A 93 10.59 -17.14 -27.95
N VAL A 94 11.62 -16.70 -28.66
CA VAL A 94 11.65 -15.37 -29.30
C VAL A 94 10.68 -15.39 -30.48
N GLY A 95 9.49 -14.83 -30.28
CA GLY A 95 8.60 -14.50 -31.39
C GLY A 95 9.19 -13.35 -32.20
N GLY A 96 8.93 -13.31 -33.51
CA GLY A 96 9.50 -12.35 -34.48
C GLY A 96 9.24 -10.86 -34.22
N ASP A 97 8.60 -10.50 -33.10
CA ASP A 97 8.20 -9.15 -32.70
C ASP A 97 9.03 -8.59 -31.52
N GLY A 98 10.08 -9.28 -31.06
CA GLY A 98 10.93 -8.84 -29.93
C GLY A 98 10.26 -8.97 -28.54
N LYS A 99 9.25 -9.84 -28.43
CA LYS A 99 8.52 -10.13 -27.19
C LYS A 99 8.85 -11.52 -26.69
N VAL A 100 9.14 -11.63 -25.40
CA VAL A 100 9.43 -12.89 -24.70
C VAL A 100 8.26 -13.23 -23.79
N ALA A 101 7.79 -14.48 -23.86
CA ALA A 101 6.77 -15.00 -22.95
C ALA A 101 7.33 -15.11 -21.52
N VAL A 102 6.57 -14.62 -20.55
CA VAL A 102 6.86 -14.70 -19.12
C VAL A 102 5.71 -15.42 -18.44
N HIS A 103 6.05 -16.46 -17.70
CA HIS A 103 5.09 -17.24 -16.91
C HIS A 103 5.19 -16.84 -15.43
N PRO A 104 4.06 -16.70 -14.72
CA PRO A 104 4.05 -16.49 -13.29
C PRO A 104 4.75 -17.60 -12.51
N THR A 105 5.41 -17.24 -11.41
CA THR A 105 5.99 -18.22 -10.49
C THR A 105 4.99 -18.79 -9.49
N HIS A 106 3.81 -18.16 -9.34
CA HIS A 106 2.75 -18.59 -8.43
C HIS A 106 1.39 -18.67 -9.15
N HIS A 107 0.52 -19.57 -8.68
CA HIS A 107 -0.87 -19.66 -9.10
C HIS A 107 -1.82 -19.44 -7.92
N GLN A 108 -3.05 -19.02 -8.21
CA GLN A 108 -4.07 -18.77 -7.19
C GLN A 108 -4.61 -20.08 -6.65
N THR A 109 -4.52 -20.31 -5.33
CA THR A 109 -4.96 -21.58 -4.71
C THR A 109 -6.16 -21.42 -3.80
N LYS A 110 -6.28 -20.30 -3.07
CA LYS A 110 -7.37 -20.13 -2.09
C LYS A 110 -7.89 -18.69 -2.05
N ILE A 111 -9.19 -18.57 -1.81
CA ILE A 111 -9.85 -17.30 -1.48
C ILE A 111 -10.27 -17.38 -0.02
N ILE A 112 -9.75 -16.48 0.79
CA ILE A 112 -10.09 -16.34 2.21
C ILE A 112 -11.13 -15.23 2.30
N SER A 113 -12.38 -15.61 2.58
CA SER A 113 -13.44 -14.64 2.80
C SER A 113 -13.45 -14.22 4.26
N VAL A 114 -13.38 -12.91 4.53
CA VAL A 114 -13.46 -12.47 5.93
C VAL A 114 -14.85 -12.66 6.50
N ASN A 115 -15.90 -12.60 5.67
CA ASN A 115 -17.30 -12.72 6.07
C ASN A 115 -17.81 -14.15 5.87
N GLY A 116 -17.13 -15.10 6.51
CA GLY A 116 -17.53 -16.52 6.52
C GLY A 116 -18.82 -16.79 7.28
N GLU A 117 -19.27 -18.04 7.23
CA GLU A 117 -20.50 -18.48 7.91
C GLU A 117 -20.42 -18.25 9.43
N GLY A 118 -21.47 -17.65 10.00
CA GLY A 118 -21.54 -17.33 11.43
C GLY A 118 -20.84 -16.03 11.85
N LEU A 119 -20.11 -15.36 10.95
CA LEU A 119 -19.50 -14.06 11.21
C LEU A 119 -20.41 -12.91 10.80
N ALA A 120 -20.45 -11.86 11.62
CA ALA A 120 -21.12 -10.61 11.26
C ALA A 120 -20.46 -9.99 10.02
N LYS A 121 -21.22 -9.25 9.21
CA LYS A 121 -20.65 -8.56 8.05
C LYS A 121 -19.74 -7.42 8.52
N ALA A 122 -18.51 -7.40 8.04
CA ALA A 122 -17.55 -6.30 8.23
C ALA A 122 -16.78 -6.04 6.94
N ASP A 123 -16.35 -4.80 6.73
CA ASP A 123 -15.49 -4.47 5.59
C ASP A 123 -14.02 -4.69 5.98
N LEU A 124 -13.34 -5.52 5.20
CA LEU A 124 -11.89 -5.65 5.25
C LEU A 124 -11.22 -4.34 4.80
N LYS A 125 -10.32 -3.78 5.60
CA LYS A 125 -9.59 -2.54 5.30
C LYS A 125 -8.13 -2.78 4.94
N SER A 126 -7.50 -3.74 5.59
CA SER A 126 -6.10 -4.13 5.38
C SER A 126 -5.85 -5.49 6.01
N PHE A 127 -4.71 -6.12 5.72
CA PHE A 127 -4.27 -7.31 6.41
C PHE A 127 -2.74 -7.37 6.48
N CYS A 128 -2.20 -8.20 7.36
CA CYS A 128 -0.78 -8.52 7.45
C CYS A 128 -0.59 -9.98 7.89
N LEU A 129 0.66 -10.45 7.91
CA LEU A 129 1.02 -11.78 8.40
C LEU A 129 1.72 -11.68 9.75
N ALA A 130 1.32 -12.55 10.67
CA ALA A 130 2.04 -12.76 11.92
C ALA A 130 3.28 -13.63 11.71
N PRO A 131 4.25 -13.64 12.65
CA PRO A 131 5.51 -14.36 12.48
C PRO A 131 5.37 -15.88 12.36
N ASP A 132 4.24 -16.43 12.82
CA ASP A 132 3.84 -17.84 12.73
C ASP A 132 3.05 -18.17 11.44
N GLY A 133 2.88 -17.18 10.54
CA GLY A 133 2.18 -17.32 9.27
C GLY A 133 0.66 -17.10 9.36
N LYS A 134 0.11 -16.80 10.55
CA LYS A 134 -1.30 -16.44 10.65
C LYS A 134 -1.61 -15.16 9.91
N ILE A 135 -2.83 -15.06 9.40
CA ILE A 135 -3.29 -13.91 8.62
C ILE A 135 -4.17 -13.05 9.52
N LEU A 136 -3.76 -11.81 9.71
CA LEU A 136 -4.45 -10.83 10.56
C LEU A 136 -5.21 -9.85 9.68
N ALA A 137 -6.53 -9.99 9.62
CA ALA A 137 -7.40 -9.19 8.78
C ALA A 137 -8.06 -8.06 9.58
N ALA A 138 -7.71 -6.82 9.29
CA ALA A 138 -8.28 -5.65 9.95
C ALA A 138 -9.64 -5.26 9.34
N CYS A 139 -10.69 -5.33 10.14
CA CYS A 139 -12.09 -5.17 9.72
C CYS A 139 -12.81 -4.05 10.49
N ASP A 140 -13.71 -3.33 9.82
CA ASP A 140 -14.40 -2.15 10.35
C ASP A 140 -15.77 -2.41 10.99
N GLY A 141 -15.98 -3.62 11.55
CA GLY A 141 -17.22 -4.04 12.22
C GLY A 141 -17.70 -3.07 13.31
N ASP A 142 -18.72 -3.43 14.09
CA ASP A 142 -19.44 -2.49 14.99
C ASP A 142 -18.52 -1.50 15.75
N SER A 143 -17.44 -1.99 16.38
CA SER A 143 -16.40 -1.18 17.04
C SER A 143 -15.02 -1.25 16.37
N GLY A 144 -14.85 -2.06 15.32
CA GLY A 144 -13.56 -2.46 14.75
C GLY A 144 -13.01 -3.75 15.36
N GLU A 145 -12.34 -4.57 14.53
CA GLU A 145 -11.81 -5.87 14.93
C GLU A 145 -10.66 -6.35 14.03
N VAL A 146 -9.86 -7.29 14.53
CA VAL A 146 -8.91 -8.09 13.74
C VAL A 146 -9.41 -9.52 13.72
N ARG A 147 -9.71 -10.05 12.53
CA ARG A 147 -10.04 -11.47 12.34
C ARG A 147 -8.76 -12.24 12.05
N VAL A 148 -8.55 -13.31 12.80
CA VAL A 148 -7.35 -14.15 12.71
C VAL A 148 -7.70 -15.39 11.91
N PHE A 149 -6.88 -15.68 10.91
CA PHE A 149 -6.97 -16.91 10.13
C PHE A 149 -5.67 -17.70 10.26
N SER A 150 -5.80 -19.02 10.21
CA SER A 150 -4.66 -19.93 10.13
C SER A 150 -3.83 -19.64 8.88
N PRO A 151 -2.57 -20.10 8.79
CA PRO A 151 -1.79 -20.03 7.55
C PRO A 151 -2.47 -20.73 6.37
N ALA A 152 -3.34 -21.70 6.64
CA ALA A 152 -4.15 -22.36 5.63
C ALA A 152 -5.36 -21.52 5.20
N GLY A 153 -5.68 -20.42 5.87
CA GLY A 153 -6.79 -19.53 5.55
C GLY A 153 -8.12 -19.87 6.21
N ASP A 154 -8.10 -20.63 7.31
CA ASP A 154 -9.30 -21.00 8.06
C ASP A 154 -9.47 -20.04 9.25
N TYR A 155 -10.72 -19.62 9.53
CA TYR A 155 -11.00 -18.70 10.62
C TYR A 155 -10.68 -19.32 11.99
N GLU A 156 -9.96 -18.58 12.83
CA GLU A 156 -9.57 -19.04 14.18
C GLU A 156 -10.16 -18.15 15.29
N ASP A 157 -10.06 -16.82 15.16
CA ASP A 157 -10.38 -15.91 16.26
C ASP A 157 -10.76 -14.50 15.77
N THR A 158 -11.34 -13.69 16.66
CA THR A 158 -11.61 -12.26 16.44
C THR A 158 -11.18 -11.44 17.64
N TRP A 159 -10.21 -10.55 17.44
CA TRP A 159 -9.76 -9.58 18.43
C TRP A 159 -10.58 -8.30 18.31
N LYS A 160 -11.24 -7.90 19.39
CA LYS A 160 -12.02 -6.66 19.42
C LYS A 160 -11.11 -5.46 19.66
N LEU A 161 -11.31 -4.42 18.86
CA LEU A 161 -10.58 -3.17 18.97
C LEU A 161 -11.46 -2.08 19.59
N SER A 162 -10.80 -1.08 20.17
CA SER A 162 -11.41 0.18 20.60
C SER A 162 -11.64 1.17 19.45
N VAL A 163 -11.10 0.86 18.26
CA VAL A 163 -11.16 1.70 17.05
C VAL A 163 -11.41 0.87 15.80
N LYS A 164 -12.03 1.50 14.80
CA LYS A 164 -12.11 0.94 13.45
C LYS A 164 -10.75 1.07 12.76
N PRO A 165 -10.13 -0.03 12.33
CA PRO A 165 -8.78 0.00 11.80
C PRO A 165 -8.75 0.52 10.34
N ASP A 166 -7.80 1.40 10.05
CA ASP A 166 -7.47 1.89 8.71
C ASP A 166 -6.26 1.13 8.13
N ALA A 167 -5.28 0.80 9.00
CA ALA A 167 -4.05 0.10 8.66
C ALA A 167 -3.64 -0.87 9.78
N ILE A 168 -2.94 -1.94 9.40
CA ILE A 168 -2.40 -2.96 10.31
C ILE A 168 -1.05 -3.45 9.78
N ASN A 169 -0.10 -3.71 10.68
CA ASN A 169 1.15 -4.37 10.34
C ASN A 169 1.74 -5.11 11.56
N VAL A 170 2.71 -5.98 11.33
CA VAL A 170 3.49 -6.64 12.39
C VAL A 170 4.88 -6.04 12.40
N GLY A 171 5.32 -5.60 13.57
CA GLY A 171 6.65 -5.02 13.76
C GLY A 171 7.75 -6.07 13.84
N SER A 172 8.99 -5.59 13.76
CA SER A 172 10.21 -6.37 14.00
C SER A 172 10.27 -6.98 15.42
N ASP A 173 9.54 -6.38 16.37
CA ASP A 173 9.38 -6.86 17.74
C ASP A 173 8.32 -7.97 17.90
N GLY A 174 7.63 -8.34 16.80
CA GLY A 174 6.55 -9.34 16.79
C GLY A 174 5.22 -8.86 17.36
N GLN A 175 5.09 -7.57 17.72
CA GLN A 175 3.83 -6.96 18.11
C GLN A 175 3.04 -6.51 16.88
N VAL A 176 1.72 -6.38 17.05
CA VAL A 176 0.82 -5.96 15.98
C VAL A 176 0.49 -4.48 16.17
N TYR A 177 0.75 -3.69 15.13
CA TYR A 177 0.51 -2.25 15.10
C TYR A 177 -0.75 -1.98 14.30
N VAL A 178 -1.71 -1.28 14.89
CA VAL A 178 -2.98 -0.92 14.26
C VAL A 178 -3.18 0.58 14.33
N ALA A 179 -3.48 1.20 13.19
CA ALA A 179 -3.88 2.60 13.14
C ALA A 179 -5.35 2.69 12.75
N GLY A 180 -6.11 3.56 13.41
CA GLY A 180 -7.54 3.69 13.13
C GLY A 180 -8.20 4.80 13.92
N GLY A 181 -9.09 5.56 13.28
CA GLY A 181 -9.90 6.58 13.96
C GLY A 181 -9.07 7.66 14.68
N GLY A 182 -7.88 7.96 14.15
CA GLY A 182 -6.94 8.93 14.74
C GLY A 182 -6.10 8.40 15.92
N LYS A 183 -6.17 7.09 16.21
CA LYS A 183 -5.36 6.45 17.26
C LYS A 183 -4.40 5.43 16.67
N LEU A 184 -3.36 5.14 17.45
CA LEU A 184 -2.39 4.08 17.22
C LEU A 184 -2.45 3.10 18.38
N LEU A 185 -2.53 1.82 18.06
CA LEU A 185 -2.62 0.72 19.00
C LEU A 185 -1.44 -0.22 18.76
N ARG A 186 -0.90 -0.76 19.85
CA ARG A 186 0.04 -1.88 19.85
C ARG A 186 -0.61 -3.06 20.56
N LEU A 187 -0.62 -4.21 19.92
CA LEU A 187 -1.20 -5.44 20.45
C LEU A 187 -0.11 -6.51 20.55
N ASP A 188 -0.25 -7.40 21.53
CA ASP A 188 0.58 -8.59 21.59
C ASP A 188 0.15 -9.64 20.54
N SER A 189 0.90 -10.74 20.47
CA SER A 189 0.61 -11.86 19.55
C SER A 189 -0.74 -12.54 19.75
N GLN A 190 -1.42 -12.27 20.87
CA GLN A 190 -2.73 -12.84 21.22
C GLN A 190 -3.86 -11.82 21.04
N GLY A 191 -3.55 -10.62 20.52
CA GLY A 191 -4.55 -9.59 20.28
C GLY A 191 -4.90 -8.73 21.49
N LEU A 192 -4.16 -8.82 22.59
CA LEU A 192 -4.36 -7.94 23.73
C LEU A 192 -3.72 -6.58 23.43
N VAL A 193 -4.49 -5.50 23.54
CA VAL A 193 -3.98 -4.12 23.42
C VAL A 193 -3.02 -3.83 24.59
N THR A 194 -1.73 -3.69 24.27
CA THR A 194 -0.67 -3.36 25.24
C THR A 194 -0.43 -1.86 25.34
N HIS A 195 -0.73 -1.11 24.28
CA HIS A 195 -0.58 0.34 24.23
C HIS A 195 -1.63 0.98 23.32
N GLU A 196 -2.11 2.17 23.69
CA GLU A 196 -3.04 2.98 22.89
C GLU A 196 -2.71 4.46 23.08
N ALA A 197 -2.54 5.20 21.97
CA ALA A 197 -2.28 6.63 21.99
C ALA A 197 -3.01 7.35 20.85
N ALA A 198 -3.20 8.66 20.99
CA ALA A 198 -3.60 9.50 19.87
C ALA A 198 -2.42 9.62 18.90
N SER A 199 -2.69 9.60 17.60
CA SER A 199 -1.63 9.70 16.61
C SER A 199 -1.08 11.14 16.54
N PRO A 200 0.25 11.35 16.64
CA PRO A 200 0.84 12.70 16.69
C PRO A 200 0.49 13.62 15.51
N HIS A 201 0.21 13.07 14.32
CA HIS A 201 -0.16 13.86 13.13
C HIS A 201 -1.46 14.66 13.28
N LEU A 202 -2.32 14.28 14.23
CA LEU A 202 -3.56 15.00 14.49
C LEU A 202 -3.33 16.41 15.04
N GLU A 203 -2.26 16.61 15.81
CA GLU A 203 -1.92 17.93 16.36
C GLU A 203 -1.51 18.90 15.24
N ASP A 204 -0.68 18.43 14.29
CA ASP A 204 -0.30 19.20 13.09
C ASP A 204 -1.51 19.48 12.20
N THR A 205 -2.40 18.50 12.05
CA THR A 205 -3.66 18.64 11.29
C THR A 205 -4.55 19.71 11.90
N ALA A 206 -4.71 19.73 13.22
CA ALA A 206 -5.48 20.75 13.93
C ALA A 206 -4.83 22.14 13.83
N ALA A 207 -3.50 22.21 13.94
CA ALA A 207 -2.75 23.47 13.84
C ALA A 207 -2.89 24.12 12.44
N LYS A 208 -3.00 23.31 11.38
CA LYS A 208 -3.14 23.78 9.99
C LYS A 208 -4.57 24.08 9.54
N ARG A 209 -5.56 24.05 10.45
CA ARG A 209 -6.97 24.33 10.12
C ARG A 209 -7.17 25.64 9.35
N ALA A 210 -6.48 26.71 9.75
CA ALA A 210 -6.57 28.01 9.09
C ALA A 210 -6.00 27.96 7.66
N GLU A 211 -4.87 27.28 7.46
CA GLU A 211 -4.25 27.09 6.16
C GLU A 211 -5.15 26.26 5.23
N ILE A 212 -5.72 25.16 5.72
CA ILE A 212 -6.69 24.33 4.98
C ILE A 212 -7.86 25.19 4.48
N ARG A 213 -8.39 26.04 5.36
CA ARG A 213 -9.51 26.93 5.04
C ARG A 213 -9.14 27.91 3.91
N GLU A 214 -7.98 28.54 3.97
CA GLU A 214 -7.50 29.44 2.92
C GLU A 214 -7.31 28.70 1.58
N GLN A 215 -6.70 27.52 1.61
CA GLN A 215 -6.51 26.68 0.42
C GLN A 215 -7.84 26.26 -0.21
N LEU A 216 -8.85 25.92 0.59
CA LEU A 216 -10.18 25.56 0.09
C LEU A 216 -10.86 26.75 -0.62
N ILE A 217 -10.73 27.97 -0.08
CA ILE A 217 -11.22 29.19 -0.73
C ILE A 217 -10.48 29.42 -2.05
N ALA A 218 -9.15 29.35 -2.04
CA ALA A 218 -8.33 29.54 -3.23
C ALA A 218 -8.67 28.53 -4.32
N ARG A 219 -8.82 27.25 -3.96
CA ARG A 219 -9.20 26.16 -4.87
C ARG A 219 -10.60 26.35 -5.44
N GLN A 220 -11.55 26.81 -4.62
CA GLN A 220 -12.92 27.10 -5.09
C GLN A 220 -12.89 28.21 -6.14
N LYS A 221 -12.17 29.31 -5.87
CA LYS A 221 -12.02 30.43 -6.83
C LYS A 221 -11.38 29.98 -8.13
N GLN A 222 -10.27 29.24 -8.04
CA GLN A 222 -9.57 28.71 -9.21
C GLN A 222 -10.47 27.77 -10.03
N SER A 223 -11.27 26.93 -9.38
CA SER A 223 -12.21 26.04 -10.05
C SER A 223 -13.28 26.83 -10.81
N VAL A 224 -13.88 27.84 -10.16
CA VAL A 224 -14.88 28.70 -10.80
C VAL A 224 -14.30 29.47 -11.97
N GLU A 225 -13.10 30.05 -11.84
CA GLU A 225 -12.40 30.71 -12.95
C GLU A 225 -12.11 29.74 -14.11
N ALA A 226 -11.72 28.50 -13.82
CA ALA A 226 -11.47 27.49 -14.84
C ALA A 226 -12.76 27.10 -15.59
N TYR A 227 -13.87 26.91 -14.88
CA TYR A 227 -15.17 26.60 -15.50
C TYR A 227 -15.75 27.79 -16.25
N ALA A 228 -15.59 29.02 -15.76
CA ALA A 228 -15.99 30.24 -16.47
C ALA A 228 -15.25 30.37 -17.80
N LYS A 229 -13.93 30.20 -17.80
CA LYS A 229 -13.11 30.17 -19.04
C LYS A 229 -13.53 29.04 -19.98
N MET A 230 -13.94 27.89 -19.45
CA MET A 230 -14.46 26.79 -20.27
C MET A 230 -15.80 27.17 -20.92
N SER A 231 -16.71 27.80 -20.17
CA SER A 231 -17.97 28.32 -20.69
C SER A 231 -17.74 29.32 -21.83
N GLU A 232 -16.86 30.30 -21.63
CA GLU A 232 -16.53 31.31 -22.65
C GLU A 232 -16.03 30.66 -23.96
N ARG A 233 -15.15 29.63 -23.86
CA ARG A 233 -14.68 28.90 -25.05
C ARG A 233 -15.79 28.20 -25.82
N TYR A 234 -16.78 27.64 -25.12
CA TYR A 234 -17.93 27.00 -25.75
C TYR A 234 -18.93 28.03 -26.31
N ASP A 235 -19.10 29.17 -25.63
CA ASP A 235 -19.88 30.31 -26.14
C ASP A 235 -19.28 30.84 -27.45
N ASP A 236 -17.95 31.04 -27.52
CA ASP A 236 -17.24 31.45 -28.74
C ASP A 236 -17.39 30.42 -29.87
N ARG A 237 -17.29 29.13 -29.55
CA ARG A 237 -17.48 28.04 -30.51
C ARG A 237 -18.91 28.03 -31.05
N LEU A 238 -19.89 28.20 -30.17
CA LEU A 238 -21.31 28.27 -30.52
C LEU A 238 -21.57 29.45 -31.47
N ALA A 239 -21.04 30.64 -31.16
CA ALA A 239 -21.17 31.82 -32.00
C ALA A 239 -20.62 31.58 -33.42
N LYS A 240 -19.45 30.92 -33.54
CA LYS A 240 -18.86 30.56 -34.86
C LYS A 240 -19.72 29.57 -35.64
N LEU A 241 -20.28 28.56 -34.96
CA LEU A 241 -21.15 27.57 -35.60
C LEU A 241 -22.47 28.20 -36.06
N GLN A 242 -23.04 29.11 -35.25
CA GLN A 242 -24.24 29.86 -35.59
C GLN A 242 -23.99 30.83 -36.76
N ASP A 243 -22.86 31.55 -36.78
CA ASP A 243 -22.46 32.41 -37.92
C ASP A 243 -22.32 31.59 -39.21
N LYS A 244 -21.68 30.42 -39.15
CA LYS A 244 -21.60 29.50 -40.29
C LYS A 244 -22.98 29.04 -40.77
N ARG A 245 -23.90 28.73 -39.85
CA ARG A 245 -25.28 28.36 -40.18
C ARG A 245 -26.01 29.51 -40.86
N THR A 246 -25.82 30.75 -40.39
CA THR A 246 -26.43 31.95 -40.97
C THR A 246 -25.90 32.20 -42.37
N LYS A 247 -24.58 32.14 -42.59
CA LYS A 247 -23.96 32.27 -43.92
C LYS A 247 -24.49 31.26 -44.94
N LEU A 248 -24.56 29.98 -44.57
CA LEU A 248 -25.12 28.95 -45.45
C LEU A 248 -26.58 29.25 -45.83
N LYS A 249 -27.38 29.73 -44.88
CA LYS A 249 -28.78 30.13 -45.15
C LYS A 249 -28.87 31.36 -46.05
N ASP A 250 -28.00 32.35 -45.83
CA ASP A 250 -27.96 33.59 -46.64
C ASP A 250 -27.50 33.31 -48.08
N ASP A 251 -26.58 32.34 -48.26
CA ASP A 251 -26.10 31.85 -49.55
C ASP A 251 -27.11 30.92 -50.27
N GLY A 252 -28.22 30.56 -49.61
CA GLY A 252 -29.24 29.66 -50.14
C GLY A 252 -28.86 28.18 -50.14
N GLU A 253 -27.82 27.81 -49.39
CA GLU A 253 -27.32 26.44 -49.24
C GLU A 253 -28.07 25.66 -48.14
N GLU A 254 -28.21 24.35 -48.33
CA GLU A 254 -28.82 23.48 -47.33
C GLU A 254 -27.88 23.27 -46.13
N VAL A 255 -28.39 23.48 -44.91
CA VAL A 255 -27.61 23.31 -43.69
C VAL A 255 -27.35 21.82 -43.44
N PRO A 256 -26.09 21.36 -43.36
CA PRO A 256 -25.81 19.96 -43.07
C PRO A 256 -26.29 19.57 -41.68
N ALA A 257 -26.93 18.42 -41.54
CA ALA A 257 -27.38 17.89 -40.24
C ALA A 257 -26.23 17.75 -39.21
N SER A 258 -24.99 17.54 -39.69
CA SER A 258 -23.79 17.51 -38.85
C SER A 258 -23.45 18.87 -38.21
N LEU A 259 -23.84 19.99 -38.82
CA LEU A 259 -23.66 21.33 -38.28
C LEU A 259 -24.68 21.60 -37.16
N ASP A 260 -25.95 21.25 -37.38
CA ASP A 260 -26.99 21.37 -36.34
C ASP A 260 -26.69 20.48 -35.14
N LEU A 261 -26.18 19.27 -35.35
CA LEU A 261 -25.73 18.40 -34.25
C LEU A 261 -24.57 19.03 -33.46
N GLN A 262 -23.63 19.70 -34.12
CA GLN A 262 -22.53 20.40 -33.46
C GLN A 262 -23.02 21.60 -32.65
N ILE A 263 -24.00 22.36 -33.17
CA ILE A 263 -24.63 23.48 -32.47
C ILE A 263 -25.35 22.98 -31.21
N ASN A 264 -26.22 21.98 -31.34
CA ASN A 264 -26.97 21.43 -30.20
C ASN A 264 -26.03 20.86 -29.12
N ASN A 265 -24.95 20.19 -29.52
CA ASN A 265 -23.93 19.72 -28.58
C ASN A 265 -23.20 20.88 -27.89
N ALA A 266 -22.86 21.96 -28.61
CA ALA A 266 -22.22 23.13 -28.03
C ALA A 266 -23.17 23.88 -27.07
N GLU A 267 -24.44 24.06 -27.43
CA GLU A 267 -25.47 24.66 -26.57
C GLU A 267 -25.61 23.90 -25.26
N ARG A 268 -25.73 22.57 -25.32
CA ARG A 268 -25.79 21.71 -24.13
C ARG A 268 -24.54 21.86 -23.25
N MET A 269 -23.36 21.94 -23.85
CA MET A 269 -22.12 22.11 -23.09
C MET A 269 -22.04 23.49 -22.42
N VAL A 270 -22.43 24.56 -23.11
CA VAL A 270 -22.52 25.92 -22.52
C VAL A 270 -23.45 25.92 -21.32
N GLU A 271 -24.67 25.38 -21.48
CA GLU A 271 -25.67 25.33 -20.41
C GLU A 271 -25.14 24.51 -19.21
N GLN A 272 -24.51 23.37 -19.47
CA GLN A 272 -23.90 22.54 -18.44
C GLN A 272 -22.81 23.30 -17.67
N TRP A 273 -21.89 23.99 -18.37
CA TRP A 273 -20.81 24.73 -17.71
C TRP A 273 -21.32 25.94 -16.92
N LYS A 274 -22.30 26.69 -17.44
CA LYS A 274 -22.94 27.80 -16.72
C LYS A 274 -23.64 27.30 -15.47
N SER A 275 -24.39 26.21 -15.58
CA SER A 275 -25.03 25.56 -14.43
C SER A 275 -24.02 25.13 -13.36
N ILE A 276 -22.86 24.59 -13.75
CA ILE A 276 -21.77 24.23 -12.82
C ILE A 276 -21.24 25.48 -12.10
N VAL A 277 -21.00 26.58 -12.82
CA VAL A 277 -20.52 27.85 -12.22
C VAL A 277 -21.55 28.41 -11.23
N ASP A 278 -22.84 28.37 -11.58
CA ASP A 278 -23.94 28.80 -10.71
C ASP A 278 -24.04 27.94 -9.45
N GLN A 279 -23.95 26.60 -9.59
CA GLN A 279 -23.94 25.65 -8.48
C GLN A 279 -22.75 25.85 -7.52
N LEU A 280 -21.61 26.31 -8.05
CA LEU A 280 -20.42 26.63 -7.27
C LEU A 280 -20.49 28.00 -6.58
N GLY A 281 -21.63 28.71 -6.68
CA GLY A 281 -21.92 29.95 -5.95
C GLY A 281 -21.09 31.14 -6.40
N GLY A 282 -20.63 31.17 -7.66
CA GLY A 282 -19.79 32.26 -8.18
C GLY A 282 -18.45 32.41 -7.45
N GLY A 283 -17.98 31.37 -6.75
CA GLY A 283 -16.66 31.33 -6.10
C GLY A 283 -16.65 31.65 -4.61
N ASN A 284 -17.78 32.05 -4.02
CA ASN A 284 -17.89 32.35 -2.59
C ASN A 284 -18.75 31.31 -1.88
N LEU A 285 -18.09 30.41 -1.14
CA LEU A 285 -18.77 29.47 -0.23
C LEU A 285 -19.38 30.24 0.93
N THR A 286 -20.55 29.80 1.42
CA THR A 286 -21.04 30.29 2.70
C THR A 286 -20.11 29.82 3.83
N GLU A 287 -20.16 30.52 4.96
CA GLU A 287 -19.37 30.17 6.14
C GLU A 287 -19.62 28.72 6.59
N GLU A 288 -20.89 28.30 6.58
CA GLU A 288 -21.29 26.94 6.93
C GLU A 288 -20.76 25.88 5.94
N GLN A 289 -20.84 26.15 4.64
CA GLN A 289 -20.31 25.25 3.61
C GLN A 289 -18.78 25.13 3.71
N LEU A 290 -18.09 26.23 3.99
CA LEU A 290 -16.65 26.25 4.15
C LEU A 290 -16.23 25.47 5.39
N GLU A 291 -16.89 25.69 6.52
CA GLU A 291 -16.65 24.96 7.77
C GLU A 291 -16.90 23.46 7.61
N GLN A 292 -17.96 23.06 6.89
CA GLN A 292 -18.20 21.66 6.56
C GLN A 292 -17.06 21.06 5.73
N LYS A 293 -16.61 21.75 4.67
CA LYS A 293 -15.48 21.31 3.84
C LYS A 293 -14.17 21.21 4.63
N VAL A 294 -13.91 22.15 5.54
CA VAL A 294 -12.76 22.11 6.44
C VAL A 294 -12.83 20.87 7.32
N ASN A 295 -13.98 20.59 7.94
CA ASN A 295 -14.17 19.41 8.79
C ASN A 295 -14.02 18.09 8.01
N ASP A 296 -14.49 18.04 6.77
CA ASP A 296 -14.31 16.87 5.89
C ASP A 296 -12.84 16.68 5.51
N SER A 297 -12.11 17.78 5.26
CA SER A 297 -10.66 17.75 5.01
C SER A 297 -9.90 17.26 6.23
N LEU A 298 -10.22 17.76 7.43
CA LEU A 298 -9.61 17.33 8.69
C LEU A 298 -9.87 15.84 8.96
N ARG A 299 -11.10 15.37 8.76
CA ARG A 299 -11.45 13.95 8.88
C ARG A 299 -10.65 13.11 7.90
N SER A 300 -10.49 13.58 6.66
CA SER A 300 -9.69 12.87 5.67
C SER A 300 -8.20 12.84 6.00
N ALA A 301 -7.66 13.90 6.61
CA ALA A 301 -6.26 13.97 7.03
C ALA A 301 -5.97 13.14 8.30
N SER A 302 -7.00 12.89 9.12
CA SER A 302 -6.85 12.02 10.31
C SER A 302 -6.63 10.54 9.98
N ALA A 303 -7.01 10.08 8.79
CA ALA A 303 -6.87 8.70 8.39
C ALA A 303 -5.40 8.32 8.14
N VAL A 304 -5.01 7.13 8.60
CA VAL A 304 -3.68 6.57 8.38
C VAL A 304 -3.77 5.55 7.25
N ALA A 305 -3.05 5.78 6.16
CA ALA A 305 -3.13 4.94 4.97
C ALA A 305 -2.38 3.61 5.13
N SER A 306 -1.26 3.64 5.85
CA SER A 306 -0.41 2.48 6.17
C SER A 306 0.43 2.76 7.41
N ILE A 307 0.89 1.70 8.06
CA ILE A 307 1.75 1.71 9.24
C ILE A 307 2.81 0.61 9.10
N SER A 308 4.03 0.86 9.56
CA SER A 308 5.10 -0.13 9.68
C SER A 308 6.02 0.20 10.85
N GLU A 309 6.73 -0.81 11.37
CA GLU A 309 7.67 -0.66 12.47
C GLU A 309 8.95 -1.44 12.18
N SER A 310 10.09 -0.85 12.52
CA SER A 310 11.39 -1.53 12.48
C SER A 310 12.34 -0.91 13.50
N GLY A 311 12.88 -1.72 14.40
CA GLY A 311 13.93 -1.29 15.34
C GLY A 311 13.49 -0.24 16.36
N GLY A 312 12.20 -0.17 16.69
CA GLY A 312 11.58 0.80 17.58
C GLY A 312 11.07 2.06 16.88
N ASP A 313 11.44 2.29 15.62
CA ASP A 313 10.92 3.40 14.82
C ASP A 313 9.62 2.98 14.13
N VAL A 314 8.57 3.79 14.28
CA VAL A 314 7.26 3.53 13.67
C VAL A 314 7.01 4.55 12.57
N PHE A 315 6.64 4.07 11.39
CA PHE A 315 6.36 4.91 10.23
C PHE A 315 4.90 4.83 9.85
N ILE A 316 4.26 5.98 9.62
CA ILE A 316 2.89 6.06 9.13
C ILE A 316 2.80 6.94 7.89
N ALA A 317 2.00 6.51 6.91
CA ALA A 317 1.65 7.36 5.77
C ALA A 317 0.28 8.00 6.01
N THR A 318 0.21 9.32 5.87
CA THR A 318 -1.03 10.11 6.06
C THR A 318 -1.20 11.07 4.91
N ARG A 319 -2.41 11.59 4.70
CA ARG A 319 -2.59 12.73 3.81
C ARG A 319 -1.90 13.94 4.42
N GLU A 320 -1.31 14.78 3.58
CA GLU A 320 -0.84 16.06 4.06
C GLU A 320 -2.00 16.88 4.64
N ALA A 321 -1.81 17.41 5.84
CA ALA A 321 -2.82 18.20 6.53
C ALA A 321 -3.27 19.41 5.69
N ALA A 322 -2.32 20.09 5.06
CA ALA A 322 -2.56 21.16 4.10
C ALA A 322 -1.77 20.84 2.80
N GLY A 323 -2.35 21.15 1.64
CA GLY A 323 -1.79 20.82 0.33
C GLY A 323 -2.45 19.63 -0.35
N TYR A 324 -1.72 19.00 -1.25
CA TYR A 324 -2.16 17.80 -1.98
C TYR A 324 -1.11 16.71 -1.85
N GLY A 325 -1.57 15.49 -1.62
CA GLY A 325 -0.71 14.32 -1.56
C GLY A 325 -0.64 13.70 -0.18
N PHE A 326 0.46 13.04 0.07
CA PHE A 326 0.75 12.28 1.28
C PHE A 326 2.09 12.70 1.87
N CYS A 327 2.24 12.43 3.15
CA CYS A 327 3.50 12.52 3.87
C CYS A 327 3.74 11.25 4.68
N VAL A 328 5.01 11.01 4.99
CA VAL A 328 5.43 9.96 5.92
C VAL A 328 5.86 10.62 7.21
N TRP A 329 5.32 10.12 8.31
CA TRP A 329 5.74 10.46 9.66
C TRP A 329 6.65 9.37 10.21
N LYS A 330 7.69 9.78 10.93
CA LYS A 330 8.45 8.93 11.82
C LYS A 330 8.00 9.21 13.26
N LEU A 331 7.65 8.17 13.99
CA LEU A 331 7.19 8.21 15.37
C LEU A 331 8.12 7.38 16.25
N ASP A 332 8.17 7.72 17.54
CA ASP A 332 8.78 6.84 18.53
C ASP A 332 7.89 5.62 18.82
N HIS A 333 8.50 4.57 19.39
CA HIS A 333 7.87 3.30 19.74
C HIS A 333 6.65 3.43 20.68
N GLU A 334 6.59 4.51 21.46
CA GLU A 334 5.55 4.78 22.45
C GLU A 334 4.48 5.76 21.91
N PHE A 335 4.56 6.15 20.64
CA PHE A 335 3.67 7.10 19.97
C PHE A 335 3.59 8.48 20.65
N THR A 336 4.61 8.87 21.41
CA THR A 336 4.56 10.12 22.19
C THR A 336 4.99 11.35 21.39
N SER A 337 5.80 11.13 20.36
CA SER A 337 6.34 12.15 19.48
C SER A 337 6.39 11.65 18.05
N GLY A 338 6.40 12.60 17.12
CA GLY A 338 6.48 12.29 15.70
C GLY A 338 6.84 13.50 14.88
N GLU A 339 7.52 13.27 13.77
CA GLU A 339 7.88 14.29 12.80
C GLU A 339 7.61 13.84 11.37
N VAL A 340 7.34 14.80 10.49
CA VAL A 340 7.19 14.53 9.06
C VAL A 340 8.58 14.46 8.43
N ILE A 341 8.95 13.27 7.94
CA ILE A 341 10.23 13.02 7.29
C ILE A 341 10.15 13.10 5.75
N VAL A 342 8.97 12.85 5.17
CA VAL A 342 8.76 12.90 3.71
C VAL A 342 7.49 13.67 3.40
N LYS A 343 7.54 14.58 2.42
CA LYS A 343 6.41 15.40 1.95
C LYS A 343 6.28 15.34 0.43
N GLY A 344 5.15 15.80 -0.07
CA GLY A 344 4.88 15.99 -1.49
C GLY A 344 4.65 14.69 -2.25
N LEU A 345 4.35 13.58 -1.56
CA LEU A 345 4.10 12.28 -2.20
C LEU A 345 2.77 12.31 -2.95
N SER A 346 2.77 11.84 -4.20
CA SER A 346 1.57 11.84 -5.04
C SER A 346 0.86 10.51 -4.94
N GLY A 347 -0.32 10.53 -4.33
CA GLY A 347 -1.15 9.36 -4.12
C GLY A 347 -2.56 9.50 -4.73
N CYS A 348 -3.14 8.40 -5.17
CA CYS A 348 -4.53 8.30 -5.61
C CYS A 348 -5.32 7.30 -4.74
N CYS A 349 -6.65 7.34 -4.84
CA CYS A 349 -7.55 6.34 -4.25
C CYS A 349 -7.39 6.14 -2.72
N GLY A 350 -6.88 7.16 -2.01
CA GLY A 350 -6.71 7.14 -0.55
C GLY A 350 -5.59 6.21 -0.07
N GLN A 351 -4.77 5.68 -0.98
CA GLN A 351 -3.70 4.74 -0.65
C GLN A 351 -2.32 5.38 -0.83
N MET A 352 -1.50 5.20 0.19
CA MET A 352 -0.05 5.38 0.19
C MET A 352 0.50 4.36 1.17
N ASP A 353 1.35 3.47 0.68
CA ASP A 353 1.93 2.42 1.50
C ASP A 353 3.37 2.75 1.87
N VAL A 354 3.71 2.62 3.15
CA VAL A 354 5.07 2.73 3.68
C VAL A 354 5.42 1.47 4.44
N GLN A 355 6.46 0.78 3.98
CA GLN A 355 7.04 -0.39 4.65
C GLN A 355 8.49 -0.10 5.01
N CYS A 356 8.89 -0.42 6.22
CA CYS A 356 10.25 -0.23 6.71
C CYS A 356 10.94 -1.56 7.00
N CYS A 357 12.26 -1.56 6.85
CA CYS A 357 13.15 -2.63 7.27
C CYS A 357 14.49 -2.05 7.71
N GLU A 358 15.48 -2.90 8.00
CA GLU A 358 16.82 -2.47 8.39
C GLU A 358 17.52 -1.60 7.32
N ASN A 359 17.10 -1.67 6.05
CA ASN A 359 17.67 -0.91 4.94
C ASN A 359 16.93 0.42 4.66
N GLY A 360 16.04 0.85 5.55
CA GLY A 360 15.28 2.09 5.40
C GLY A 360 13.80 1.85 5.10
N ILE A 361 13.17 2.83 4.47
CA ILE A 361 11.73 2.84 4.19
C ILE A 361 11.47 2.81 2.68
N TYR A 362 10.43 2.10 2.31
CA TYR A 362 9.98 1.93 0.94
C TYR A 362 8.55 2.44 0.84
N VAL A 363 8.32 3.38 -0.08
CA VAL A 363 7.03 4.01 -0.29
C VAL A 363 6.48 3.65 -1.67
N ALA A 364 5.27 3.07 -1.71
CA ALA A 364 4.57 2.79 -2.96
C ALA A 364 3.90 4.07 -3.49
N GLU A 365 4.67 4.89 -4.21
CA GLU A 365 4.20 6.17 -4.68
C GLU A 365 3.40 6.05 -5.99
N ASN A 366 2.17 5.58 -5.82
CA ASN A 366 1.35 5.06 -6.91
C ASN A 366 1.15 6.02 -8.09
N SER A 367 0.98 7.33 -7.85
CA SER A 367 0.68 8.30 -8.92
C SER A 367 1.93 8.83 -9.62
N ARG A 368 3.12 8.55 -9.09
CA ARG A 368 4.40 8.76 -9.78
C ARG A 368 4.95 7.47 -10.40
N HIS A 369 4.23 6.37 -10.26
CA HIS A 369 4.62 5.07 -10.79
C HIS A 369 6.00 4.61 -10.37
N ARG A 370 6.30 4.76 -9.07
CA ARG A 370 7.58 4.35 -8.52
C ARG A 370 7.44 3.71 -7.15
N VAL A 371 8.40 2.88 -6.80
CA VAL A 371 8.74 2.62 -5.41
C VAL A 371 9.86 3.58 -5.02
N TYR A 372 9.66 4.30 -3.92
CA TYR A 372 10.63 5.26 -3.42
C TYR A 372 11.37 4.68 -2.22
N HIS A 373 12.68 4.51 -2.33
CA HIS A 373 13.54 3.95 -1.27
C HIS A 373 14.31 5.08 -0.59
N LEU A 374 14.10 5.20 0.71
CA LEU A 374 14.59 6.30 1.53
C LEU A 374 15.24 5.73 2.78
N ASP A 375 16.12 6.50 3.42
CA ASP A 375 16.60 6.17 4.75
C ASP A 375 15.54 6.48 5.83
N ALA A 376 15.86 6.18 7.09
CA ALA A 376 14.96 6.45 8.21
C ALA A 376 14.76 7.95 8.52
N ALA A 377 15.58 8.84 7.95
CA ALA A 377 15.43 10.29 8.05
C ALA A 377 14.60 10.87 6.88
N GLY A 378 14.28 10.07 5.88
CA GLY A 378 13.51 10.47 4.70
C GLY A 378 14.38 10.92 3.52
N GLU A 379 15.70 10.72 3.57
CA GLU A 379 16.60 11.06 2.47
C GLU A 379 16.60 9.96 1.40
N GLU A 380 16.66 10.35 0.13
CA GLU A 380 16.61 9.43 -1.01
C GLU A 380 17.85 8.54 -1.09
N LEU A 381 17.61 7.22 -1.02
CA LEU A 381 18.61 6.19 -1.30
C LEU A 381 18.49 5.68 -2.74
N GLY A 382 17.27 5.62 -3.26
CA GLY A 382 17.00 5.19 -4.62
C GLY A 382 15.51 5.18 -4.96
N GLN A 383 15.21 4.82 -6.19
CA GLN A 383 13.84 4.63 -6.67
C GLN A 383 13.84 3.81 -7.94
N TRP A 384 12.74 3.13 -8.20
CA TRP A 384 12.55 2.41 -9.45
C TRP A 384 11.09 2.40 -9.89
N GLY A 385 10.91 2.08 -11.18
CA GLY A 385 9.61 2.02 -11.83
C GLY A 385 9.30 3.23 -12.69
N HIS A 386 8.35 3.03 -13.59
CA HIS A 386 7.77 4.08 -14.42
C HIS A 386 6.35 3.68 -14.85
N GLY A 387 5.54 4.64 -15.30
CA GLY A 387 4.24 4.35 -15.87
C GLY A 387 4.38 3.67 -17.23
N ALA A 388 3.61 2.62 -17.49
CA ALA A 388 3.54 1.96 -18.79
C ALA A 388 2.10 1.63 -19.16
N ARG A 389 1.78 1.73 -20.46
CA ARG A 389 0.45 1.33 -20.97
C ARG A 389 0.37 -0.18 -21.17
N ASP A 390 1.50 -0.78 -21.49
CA ASP A 390 1.69 -2.19 -21.78
C ASP A 390 3.08 -2.67 -21.31
N GLY A 391 3.23 -3.99 -21.17
CA GLY A 391 4.49 -4.63 -20.78
C GLY A 391 4.68 -4.82 -19.27
N LEU A 392 5.65 -5.67 -18.95
CA LEU A 392 5.94 -6.09 -17.58
C LEU A 392 6.87 -5.13 -16.82
N GLU A 393 7.75 -4.40 -17.52
CA GLU A 393 8.76 -3.53 -16.87
C GLU A 393 8.16 -2.37 -16.08
N GLY A 394 7.13 -1.73 -16.63
CA GLY A 394 6.48 -0.58 -16.00
C GLY A 394 5.20 -0.94 -15.25
N PHE A 395 4.74 0.01 -14.45
CA PHE A 395 3.48 -0.09 -13.73
C PHE A 395 2.31 0.32 -14.63
N GLY A 396 1.30 -0.54 -14.70
CA GLY A 396 0.12 -0.31 -15.53
C GLY A 396 -0.85 0.71 -14.94
N SER A 397 -1.89 1.05 -15.71
CA SER A 397 -3.01 1.92 -15.28
C SER A 397 -2.59 3.34 -14.85
N CYS A 398 -3.49 4.10 -14.21
CA CYS A 398 -3.26 5.50 -13.85
C CYS A 398 -2.52 5.73 -12.52
N CYS A 399 -2.44 4.72 -11.66
CA CYS A 399 -1.74 4.81 -10.36
C CYS A 399 -1.38 3.41 -9.84
N ASN A 400 -0.12 3.04 -9.97
CA ASN A 400 0.49 1.79 -9.47
C ASN A 400 2.01 2.02 -9.38
N PRO A 401 2.73 1.44 -8.41
CA PRO A 401 2.32 0.34 -7.54
C PRO A 401 1.47 0.84 -6.37
N MET A 402 0.53 0.02 -5.90
CA MET A 402 -0.37 0.41 -4.80
C MET A 402 0.23 0.09 -3.42
N ASN A 403 0.96 -1.01 -3.33
CA ASN A 403 1.52 -1.52 -2.08
C ASN A 403 2.88 -2.17 -2.34
N VAL A 404 3.73 -2.18 -1.32
CA VAL A 404 5.00 -2.88 -1.26
C VAL A 404 4.97 -3.90 -0.12
N ALA A 405 5.69 -5.00 -0.28
CA ALA A 405 5.95 -5.95 0.80
C ALA A 405 7.35 -6.54 0.63
N PHE A 406 7.98 -6.95 1.73
CA PHE A 406 9.28 -7.61 1.69
C PHE A 406 9.10 -9.13 1.64
N GLY A 407 9.88 -9.78 0.79
CA GLY A 407 10.00 -11.23 0.75
C GLY A 407 11.37 -11.70 1.25
N PRO A 408 11.69 -12.99 1.05
CA PRO A 408 13.02 -13.54 1.37
C PRO A 408 14.12 -12.80 0.60
N ASP A 409 15.35 -12.90 1.11
CA ASP A 409 16.55 -12.33 0.48
C ASP A 409 16.49 -10.82 0.21
N ARG A 410 15.69 -10.10 1.01
CA ARG A 410 15.45 -8.65 0.91
C ARG A 410 14.74 -8.23 -0.39
N THR A 411 14.15 -9.18 -1.11
CA THR A 411 13.39 -8.88 -2.32
C THR A 411 12.15 -8.05 -2.00
N VAL A 412 11.75 -7.20 -2.95
CA VAL A 412 10.63 -6.28 -2.81
C VAL A 412 9.51 -6.70 -3.74
N TYR A 413 8.32 -6.91 -3.20
CA TYR A 413 7.13 -7.25 -3.95
C TYR A 413 6.26 -6.02 -4.11
N THR A 414 5.60 -5.88 -5.25
CA THR A 414 4.64 -4.80 -5.51
C THR A 414 3.33 -5.35 -6.04
N ALA A 415 2.24 -4.63 -5.78
CA ALA A 415 0.91 -4.99 -6.28
C ALA A 415 0.31 -3.92 -7.20
N GLU A 416 -0.34 -4.37 -8.27
CA GLU A 416 -1.08 -3.53 -9.20
C GLU A 416 -2.58 -3.81 -9.14
N SER A 417 -3.39 -2.83 -8.71
CA SER A 417 -4.84 -3.03 -8.52
C SER A 417 -5.62 -3.14 -9.84
N GLY A 418 -5.12 -2.51 -10.89
CA GLY A 418 -5.80 -2.45 -12.19
C GLY A 418 -5.67 -3.77 -12.98
N THR A 419 -4.49 -4.38 -12.91
CA THR A 419 -4.13 -5.59 -13.67
C THR A 419 -4.18 -6.86 -12.83
N GLY A 420 -4.17 -6.74 -11.50
CA GLY A 420 -4.04 -7.86 -10.56
C GLY A 420 -2.62 -8.43 -10.49
N ARG A 421 -1.63 -7.75 -11.08
CA ARG A 421 -0.25 -8.25 -11.11
C ARG A 421 0.44 -8.07 -9.77
N ILE A 422 1.19 -9.10 -9.39
CA ILE A 422 2.20 -9.04 -8.33
C ILE A 422 3.56 -9.25 -8.98
N LYS A 423 4.51 -8.36 -8.70
CA LYS A 423 5.86 -8.41 -9.27
C LYS A 423 6.90 -8.41 -8.16
N ARG A 424 7.98 -9.14 -8.36
CA ARG A 424 9.11 -9.24 -7.44
C ARG A 424 10.33 -8.54 -8.03
N TYR A 425 10.99 -7.76 -7.19
CA TYR A 425 12.15 -6.94 -7.51
C TYR A 425 13.34 -7.29 -6.61
N SER A 426 14.54 -7.02 -7.10
CA SER A 426 15.74 -6.97 -6.26
C SER A 426 15.64 -5.81 -5.26
N PRO A 427 16.46 -5.80 -4.20
CA PRO A 427 16.56 -4.65 -3.30
C PRO A 427 16.90 -3.33 -4.03
N GLU A 428 17.63 -3.42 -5.13
CA GLU A 428 18.05 -2.31 -5.99
C GLU A 428 16.96 -1.88 -7.00
N GLY A 429 15.83 -2.59 -7.06
CA GLY A 429 14.68 -2.22 -7.88
C GLY A 429 14.66 -2.83 -9.29
N GLU A 430 15.50 -3.85 -9.55
CA GLU A 430 15.48 -4.60 -10.80
C GLU A 430 14.32 -5.59 -10.81
N LEU A 431 13.54 -5.62 -11.89
CA LEU A 431 12.44 -6.58 -12.01
C LEU A 431 12.99 -8.00 -12.19
N LEU A 432 12.75 -8.87 -11.21
CA LEU A 432 13.18 -10.26 -11.21
C LEU A 432 12.15 -11.16 -11.89
N GLU A 433 10.88 -11.07 -11.49
CA GLU A 433 9.83 -11.94 -12.02
C GLU A 433 8.41 -11.38 -11.86
N LEU A 434 7.51 -11.93 -12.68
CA LEU A 434 6.08 -11.88 -12.44
C LEU A 434 5.72 -12.98 -11.44
N VAL A 435 5.23 -12.59 -10.27
CA VAL A 435 4.80 -13.56 -9.24
C VAL A 435 3.47 -14.17 -9.65
N GLY A 436 2.53 -13.35 -10.09
CA GLY A 436 1.16 -13.78 -10.32
C GLY A 436 0.29 -12.71 -10.93
N LYS A 437 -0.82 -13.14 -11.51
CA LYS A 437 -1.96 -12.30 -11.86
C LYS A 437 -3.19 -12.80 -11.11
N VAL A 438 -3.57 -12.07 -10.09
CA VAL A 438 -4.67 -12.42 -9.18
C VAL A 438 -6.01 -12.05 -9.82
N ASP A 439 -7.00 -12.95 -9.71
CA ASP A 439 -8.38 -12.64 -10.10
C ASP A 439 -9.08 -11.76 -9.05
N ILE A 440 -8.80 -10.46 -9.12
CA ILE A 440 -9.48 -9.43 -8.35
C ILE A 440 -10.45 -8.65 -9.23
N VAL A 441 -11.45 -8.02 -8.62
CA VAL A 441 -12.25 -7.04 -9.39
C VAL A 441 -11.28 -5.98 -9.94
N PRO A 442 -11.32 -5.59 -11.22
CA PRO A 442 -10.44 -4.54 -11.73
C PRO A 442 -10.84 -3.15 -11.19
N GLY A 443 -9.89 -2.19 -11.21
CA GLY A 443 -10.17 -0.77 -10.95
C GLY A 443 -9.10 -0.04 -10.13
N CYS A 444 -9.21 1.30 -10.04
CA CYS A 444 -8.42 2.09 -9.08
C CYS A 444 -9.02 1.94 -7.69
N LYS A 445 -8.38 1.13 -6.86
CA LYS A 445 -8.83 0.85 -5.50
C LYS A 445 -7.70 0.36 -4.63
N LYS A 446 -7.96 0.34 -3.32
CA LYS A 446 -6.98 -0.14 -2.35
C LYS A 446 -6.69 -1.62 -2.55
N VAL A 447 -5.41 -1.98 -2.66
CA VAL A 447 -4.92 -3.37 -2.58
C VAL A 447 -3.69 -3.41 -1.70
N SER A 448 -3.56 -4.45 -0.88
CA SER A 448 -2.37 -4.73 -0.08
C SER A 448 -1.92 -6.15 -0.40
N ILE A 449 -0.62 -6.41 -0.28
CA ILE A 449 -0.05 -7.74 -0.36
C ILE A 449 0.72 -8.06 0.92
N ALA A 450 0.90 -9.34 1.17
CA ALA A 450 1.84 -9.83 2.15
C ALA A 450 2.53 -11.07 1.59
N VAL A 451 3.77 -11.30 2.00
CA VAL A 451 4.61 -12.41 1.54
C VAL A 451 5.03 -13.19 2.77
N ASP A 452 4.91 -14.51 2.71
CA ASP A 452 5.40 -15.35 3.80
C ASP A 452 6.93 -15.43 3.81
N LYS A 453 7.49 -15.97 4.90
CA LYS A 453 8.95 -15.94 5.11
C LYS A 453 9.73 -16.74 4.05
N SER A 454 9.16 -17.80 3.49
CA SER A 454 9.82 -18.56 2.42
C SER A 454 9.59 -17.95 1.04
N GLY A 455 8.61 -17.07 0.90
CA GLY A 455 8.19 -16.53 -0.39
C GLY A 455 7.40 -17.52 -1.24
N ASP A 456 6.94 -18.65 -0.65
CA ASP A 456 6.11 -19.65 -1.33
C ASP A 456 4.64 -19.25 -1.35
N ARG A 457 4.22 -18.41 -0.39
CA ARG A 457 2.87 -17.88 -0.30
C ARG A 457 2.86 -16.37 -0.41
N VAL A 458 2.08 -15.89 -1.37
CA VAL A 458 1.85 -14.46 -1.57
C VAL A 458 0.36 -14.19 -1.52
N TYR A 459 -0.02 -13.17 -0.77
CA TYR A 459 -1.42 -12.82 -0.52
C TYR A 459 -1.74 -11.49 -1.15
N MET A 460 -2.95 -11.32 -1.67
CA MET A 460 -3.44 -10.05 -2.18
C MET A 460 -4.87 -9.75 -1.72
N LEU A 461 -5.08 -8.53 -1.25
CA LEU A 461 -6.39 -8.02 -0.84
C LEU A 461 -7.24 -7.67 -2.07
N ASP A 462 -8.42 -8.27 -2.16
CA ASP A 462 -9.55 -7.73 -2.93
C ASP A 462 -10.52 -7.03 -1.98
N ILE A 463 -10.32 -5.73 -1.82
CA ILE A 463 -11.17 -4.91 -0.95
C ILE A 463 -12.61 -4.82 -1.45
N THR A 464 -12.88 -5.02 -2.75
CA THR A 464 -14.24 -4.93 -3.30
C THR A 464 -15.08 -6.14 -2.88
N ARG A 465 -14.45 -7.31 -2.76
CA ARG A 465 -15.12 -8.55 -2.33
C ARG A 465 -14.90 -8.86 -0.84
N HIS A 466 -14.08 -8.06 -0.15
CA HIS A 466 -13.58 -8.35 1.21
C HIS A 466 -12.90 -9.73 1.31
N HIS A 467 -12.09 -10.05 0.30
CA HIS A 467 -11.36 -11.31 0.22
C HIS A 467 -9.86 -11.07 0.32
N ILE A 468 -9.16 -12.05 0.88
CA ILE A 468 -7.70 -12.17 0.75
C ILE A 468 -7.46 -13.37 -0.17
N VAL A 469 -6.81 -13.13 -1.30
CA VAL A 469 -6.49 -14.17 -2.26
C VAL A 469 -5.09 -14.68 -1.98
N MET A 470 -4.96 -16.00 -1.82
CA MET A 470 -3.69 -16.69 -1.58
C MET A 470 -3.16 -17.27 -2.90
N MET A 471 -1.91 -16.97 -3.18
CA MET A 471 -1.11 -17.50 -4.27
C MET A 471 -0.06 -18.44 -3.70
N GLU A 472 0.15 -19.60 -4.32
CA GLU A 472 1.21 -20.54 -3.95
C GLU A 472 2.13 -20.77 -5.15
N ARG A 473 3.41 -21.03 -4.86
CA ARG A 473 4.43 -21.31 -5.88
C ARG A 473 4.00 -22.49 -6.76
N VAL A 474 4.15 -22.35 -8.07
CA VAL A 474 3.87 -23.43 -9.02
C VAL A 474 4.86 -24.58 -8.79
N PRO A 475 4.40 -25.83 -8.61
CA PRO A 475 5.29 -26.97 -8.45
C PRO A 475 6.23 -27.14 -9.65
N GLU A 476 7.42 -27.66 -9.39
CA GLU A 476 8.39 -27.95 -10.45
C GLU A 476 7.82 -28.98 -11.44
N GLY A 477 7.79 -28.62 -12.73
CA GLY A 477 7.23 -29.44 -13.80
C GLY A 477 5.80 -29.09 -14.20
N ASP A 478 5.11 -28.23 -13.46
CA ASP A 478 3.82 -27.67 -13.85
C ASP A 478 3.99 -26.30 -14.53
N GLU A 479 3.12 -25.98 -15.48
CA GLU A 479 3.09 -24.66 -16.12
C GLU A 479 1.97 -23.79 -15.54
N ALA A 480 2.26 -22.51 -15.32
CA ALA A 480 1.24 -21.54 -14.97
C ALA A 480 0.28 -21.32 -16.15
N GLU A 481 -1.03 -21.35 -15.89
CA GLU A 481 -2.08 -21.17 -16.92
C GLU A 481 -2.05 -19.78 -17.60
N TYR A 482 -1.37 -18.81 -17.01
CA TYR A 482 -1.26 -17.44 -17.51
C TYR A 482 0.10 -17.18 -18.15
N THR A 483 0.10 -16.55 -19.32
CA THR A 483 1.31 -16.03 -19.98
C THR A 483 1.20 -14.53 -20.16
N GLU A 484 2.24 -13.82 -19.76
CA GLU A 484 2.43 -12.40 -20.06
C GLU A 484 3.60 -12.23 -21.04
N TYR A 485 3.73 -11.04 -21.62
CA TYR A 485 4.80 -10.77 -22.59
C TYR A 485 5.66 -9.62 -22.10
N ARG A 486 6.98 -9.85 -22.10
CA ARG A 486 8.03 -8.86 -21.82
C ARG A 486 8.62 -8.39 -23.14
N THR A 487 8.75 -7.08 -23.32
CA THR A 487 9.48 -6.52 -24.46
C THR A 487 10.97 -6.50 -24.10
N VAL A 488 11.81 -7.18 -24.88
CA VAL A 488 13.26 -7.07 -24.72
C VAL A 488 13.70 -5.87 -25.55
N LYS A 489 14.30 -4.86 -24.91
CA LYS A 489 15.04 -3.84 -25.67
C LYS A 489 16.28 -4.53 -26.21
N ALA A 490 16.49 -4.49 -27.52
CA ALA A 490 17.76 -4.93 -28.09
C ALA A 490 18.87 -4.08 -27.44
N ASP A 491 19.84 -4.72 -26.81
CA ASP A 491 20.99 -4.02 -26.25
C ASP A 491 21.72 -3.30 -27.39
N ALA A 492 21.85 -1.99 -27.26
CA ALA A 492 22.52 -1.16 -28.26
C ALA A 492 24.00 -1.55 -28.44
N ASP A 493 24.59 -2.25 -27.47
CA ASP A 493 25.97 -2.72 -27.50
C ASP A 493 26.14 -4.05 -28.24
N GLU A 494 25.16 -4.96 -28.23
CA GLU A 494 25.22 -6.20 -29.04
C GLU A 494 25.00 -5.92 -30.53
N ALA A 495 24.17 -4.92 -30.86
CA ALA A 495 23.95 -4.48 -32.24
C ALA A 495 25.21 -3.84 -32.86
N ALA A 496 26.05 -3.19 -32.06
CA ALA A 496 27.31 -2.59 -32.52
C ALA A 496 28.41 -3.65 -32.77
N ALA A 497 28.42 -4.75 -32.00
CA ALA A 497 29.35 -5.86 -32.21
C ALA A 497 29.00 -6.72 -33.45
N ALA A 498 27.73 -6.74 -33.86
CA ALA A 498 27.24 -7.53 -34.99
C ALA A 498 27.41 -6.85 -36.37
N VAL A 499 27.69 -5.54 -36.41
CA VAL A 499 27.91 -4.80 -37.66
C VAL A 499 29.39 -4.45 -37.79
N GLY A 500 30.20 -5.47 -38.04
CA GLY A 500 31.51 -5.28 -38.64
C GLY A 500 31.35 -4.77 -40.07
N VAL A 501 31.28 -3.44 -40.23
CA VAL A 501 31.44 -2.80 -41.54
C VAL A 501 32.31 -1.56 -41.37
N ASP A 502 33.52 -1.65 -41.92
CA ASP A 502 34.40 -0.53 -42.28
C ASP A 502 33.59 0.57 -42.96
N ALA A 503 33.44 1.71 -42.30
CA ALA A 503 33.04 2.96 -42.94
C ALA A 503 34.25 3.90 -42.95
N VAL A 504 35.00 3.74 -44.04
CA VAL A 504 36.00 4.66 -44.56
C VAL A 504 35.47 6.11 -44.54
N LEU A 505 36.33 7.01 -44.03
CA LEU A 505 36.31 8.46 -44.24
C LEU A 505 35.80 8.85 -45.63
N THR A 506 34.84 9.77 -45.73
CA THR A 506 34.89 10.89 -46.68
C THR A 506 33.79 11.93 -46.43
N TYR A 507 34.28 13.16 -46.16
CA TYR A 507 33.68 14.51 -46.24
C TYR A 507 32.40 14.86 -45.48
#